data_AF-A0A8S4R6M3-F1
#
_entry.id   AF-A0A8S4R6M3-F1
#
_cell.length_a   1.000
_cell.length_b   1.000
_cell.length_c   1.000
_cell.angle_alpha   90.00
_cell.angle_beta   90.00
_cell.angle_gamma   90.00
#
_symmetry.space_group_name_H-M   'P 1'
#
loop_
_entity.id
_entity.type
_entity.pdbx_description
1 polymer ?
#
loop_
_entity_poly.entity_id
_entity_poly.type
_entity_poly.pdbx_seq_one_letter_code
_entity_poly.pdbx_strand_id
1 'polypeptide(L)'
;MSSTGRGRGYTGRHNLQQREPRPGVVDLDEKTTPRTLTELTSRITESSKVEPVKPEMEEPVKDDKPVKEMVDTRCDDDSLVELLYVDEQFAPLLVLLEQFSPGEDGIQFNRKLRHFETTVTNICPDEPRLHQAFATFRAAALQSSVTSRKLAAVGASFTRQQRQQLLRATLLNVVMQGTFTKLDILERSNPIYLINATNLMGDYFAEARLCNGNKVHILASPLVQYMRALLASDDLRAHRSLATQ
;
A
#
# COMPACT_ATOMS: atom_id res chain seq x y z
N MET A 1 19.42 6.74 69.25
CA MET A 1 20.82 7.23 69.31
C MET A 1 21.06 8.12 68.11
N SER A 2 21.63 9.28 68.37
CA SER A 2 21.72 10.45 67.49
C SER A 2 23.10 10.54 66.83
N SER A 3 23.18 11.05 65.59
CA SER A 3 24.25 11.93 65.09
C SER A 3 23.89 12.43 63.67
N THR A 4 23.44 13.69 63.53
CA THR A 4 24.18 14.84 62.95
C THR A 4 24.55 14.68 61.47
N GLY A 5 24.09 15.47 60.48
CA GLY A 5 23.64 16.87 60.47
C GLY A 5 24.72 17.77 59.88
N ARG A 6 24.52 18.26 58.64
CA ARG A 6 25.06 19.50 57.99
C ARG A 6 24.61 19.45 56.51
N GLY A 7 23.78 20.33 55.93
CA GLY A 7 23.35 21.68 56.31
C GLY A 7 24.10 22.74 55.51
N ARG A 8 23.51 23.20 54.39
CA ARG A 8 23.64 24.51 53.71
C ARG A 8 22.68 24.45 52.51
N GLY A 9 21.61 25.24 52.34
CA GLY A 9 21.23 26.52 52.93
C GLY A 9 21.37 27.63 51.88
N TYR A 10 20.30 28.45 51.75
CA TYR A 10 20.02 29.58 50.83
C TYR A 10 19.27 29.21 49.53
N THR A 11 17.98 29.51 49.30
CA THR A 11 16.99 30.59 49.59
C THR A 11 17.13 31.89 48.79
N GLY A 12 16.06 32.21 48.04
CA GLY A 12 15.74 33.51 47.43
C GLY A 12 14.73 33.34 46.27
N ARG A 13 13.43 33.08 46.50
CA ARG A 13 12.30 34.00 46.78
C ARG A 13 12.08 35.14 45.77
N HIS A 14 10.94 35.04 45.05
CA HIS A 14 9.96 36.10 44.69
C HIS A 14 10.40 37.16 43.65
N ASN A 15 9.60 37.68 42.71
CA ASN A 15 8.16 37.76 42.55
C ASN A 15 7.80 38.24 41.12
N LEU A 16 6.55 37.97 40.71
CA LEU A 16 5.64 38.77 39.88
C LEU A 16 6.17 39.62 38.70
N GLN A 17 5.63 39.34 37.51
CA GLN A 17 4.89 40.28 36.64
C GLN A 17 4.43 39.48 35.40
N GLN A 18 3.20 38.95 35.34
CA GLN A 18 2.04 39.67 34.79
C GLN A 18 2.44 40.74 33.76
N ARG A 19 2.37 40.38 32.47
CA ARG A 19 2.24 41.36 31.38
C ARG A 19 1.03 40.98 30.55
N GLU A 20 -0.06 41.67 30.82
CA GLU A 20 -1.22 41.81 29.94
C GLU A 20 -0.82 42.47 28.60
N PRO A 21 -1.59 42.23 27.52
CA PRO A 21 -1.26 42.71 26.19
C PRO A 21 -1.58 44.20 26.04
N ARG A 22 -0.66 44.98 25.44
CA ARG A 22 -0.90 46.39 25.11
C ARG A 22 -1.52 46.55 23.71
N PRO A 23 -2.55 47.39 23.55
CA PRO A 23 -3.14 47.71 22.26
C PRO A 23 -2.37 48.85 21.58
N GLY A 24 -2.22 48.76 20.25
CA GLY A 24 -1.75 49.86 19.40
C GLY A 24 -0.29 49.79 18.98
N VAL A 25 0.06 48.82 18.14
CA VAL A 25 1.13 48.99 17.14
C VAL A 25 0.57 48.50 15.80
N VAL A 26 0.33 49.48 14.93
CA VAL A 26 0.02 49.30 13.52
C VAL A 26 1.38 49.13 12.84
N ASP A 27 1.60 47.99 12.20
CA ASP A 27 2.55 47.92 11.09
C ASP A 27 1.88 47.20 9.93
N LEU A 28 1.99 47.87 8.79
CA LEU A 28 1.40 47.57 7.51
C LEU A 28 2.13 46.40 6.82
N ASP A 29 1.38 45.81 5.88
CA ASP A 29 1.87 45.09 4.70
C ASP A 29 2.37 43.65 4.84
N GLU A 30 1.43 42.71 4.87
CA GLU A 30 1.60 41.40 4.20
C GLU A 30 0.29 41.01 3.48
N LYS A 31 0.09 41.59 2.29
CA LYS A 31 -0.84 41.06 1.27
C LYS A 31 -0.04 40.30 0.22
N THR A 32 0.07 39.00 0.39
CA THR A 32 0.46 38.08 -0.70
C THR A 32 -0.33 36.78 -0.55
N THR A 33 -1.59 36.86 -0.97
CA THR A 33 -2.43 35.70 -1.27
C THR A 33 -1.79 34.86 -2.37
N PRO A 34 -1.76 33.51 -2.26
CA PRO A 34 -1.18 32.63 -3.27
C PRO A 34 -2.01 32.63 -4.55
N ARG A 35 -1.34 32.83 -5.68
CA ARG A 35 -1.90 32.77 -7.04
C ARG A 35 -2.43 31.36 -7.32
N THR A 36 -3.70 31.28 -7.69
CA THR A 36 -4.39 30.08 -8.18
C THR A 36 -3.84 29.67 -9.55
N LEU A 37 -3.34 28.44 -9.64
CA LEU A 37 -2.97 27.74 -10.88
C LEU A 37 -4.23 27.32 -11.66
N THR A 38 -4.95 28.30 -12.21
CA THR A 38 -6.04 28.07 -13.16
C THR A 38 -5.89 29.09 -14.25
N GLU A 39 -5.06 28.79 -15.26
CA GLU A 39 -5.03 29.46 -16.57
C GLU A 39 -3.85 28.93 -17.40
N LEU A 40 -3.97 27.72 -17.93
CA LEU A 40 -3.27 27.32 -19.16
C LEU A 40 -4.18 26.35 -19.93
N THR A 41 -5.20 26.92 -20.59
CA THR A 41 -5.94 26.25 -21.66
C THR A 41 -5.74 27.08 -22.92
N SER A 42 -4.72 26.73 -23.70
CA SER A 42 -4.52 27.25 -25.05
C SER A 42 -5.47 26.53 -26.01
N ARG A 43 -6.36 27.33 -26.61
CA ARG A 43 -7.13 27.00 -27.81
C ARG A 43 -6.19 26.58 -28.93
N ILE A 44 -6.41 25.40 -29.50
CA ILE A 44 -6.12 25.14 -30.92
C ILE A 44 -7.38 24.52 -31.52
N THR A 45 -7.96 25.28 -32.44
CA THR A 45 -8.99 24.92 -33.40
C THR A 45 -8.48 23.84 -34.34
N GLU A 46 -9.27 22.80 -34.59
CA GLU A 46 -9.43 22.30 -35.96
C GLU A 46 -10.73 21.51 -36.10
N SER A 47 -11.58 22.05 -36.96
CA SER A 47 -12.85 21.52 -37.42
C SER A 47 -12.60 20.43 -38.46
N SER A 48 -13.10 19.21 -38.22
CA SER A 48 -13.34 18.26 -39.31
C SER A 48 -14.81 17.83 -39.27
N LYS A 49 -15.55 18.31 -40.27
CA LYS A 49 -16.93 17.90 -40.58
C LYS A 49 -16.90 16.44 -41.02
N VAL A 50 -17.65 15.59 -40.33
CA VAL A 50 -18.03 14.26 -40.80
C VAL A 50 -19.42 14.40 -41.43
N GLU A 51 -19.52 14.24 -42.74
CA GLU A 51 -20.79 14.02 -43.42
C GLU A 51 -21.17 12.52 -43.34
N PRO A 52 -22.45 12.18 -43.10
CA PRO A 52 -22.92 10.80 -43.05
C PRO A 52 -23.19 10.23 -44.45
N VAL A 53 -22.66 9.03 -44.67
CA VAL A 53 -22.84 8.17 -45.84
C VAL A 53 -24.26 7.61 -45.89
N LYS A 54 -24.91 7.67 -47.06
CA LYS A 54 -26.13 6.91 -47.41
C LYS A 54 -25.76 5.46 -47.74
N PRO A 55 -26.57 4.46 -47.32
CA PRO A 55 -26.36 3.06 -47.68
C PRO A 55 -27.19 2.68 -48.91
N GLU A 56 -26.61 1.91 -49.84
CA GLU A 56 -27.32 0.96 -50.72
C GLU A 56 -26.29 0.26 -51.63
N MET A 57 -26.05 -1.03 -51.39
CA MET A 57 -26.25 -2.10 -52.38
C MET A 57 -25.78 -3.45 -51.85
N GLU A 58 -26.58 -4.45 -52.20
CA GLU A 58 -26.57 -5.86 -51.85
C GLU A 58 -25.38 -6.64 -52.46
N GLU A 59 -24.79 -7.52 -51.62
CA GLU A 59 -24.35 -8.93 -51.84
C GLU A 59 -23.58 -9.39 -53.11
N PRO A 60 -22.91 -10.59 -53.13
CA PRO A 60 -22.42 -11.44 -52.03
C PRO A 60 -20.99 -12.03 -52.27
N VAL A 61 -20.55 -12.85 -51.30
CA VAL A 61 -19.53 -13.92 -51.39
C VAL A 61 -18.05 -13.51 -51.24
N LYS A 62 -17.47 -13.86 -50.09
CA LYS A 62 -16.34 -14.81 -49.98
C LYS A 62 -16.14 -15.27 -48.54
N ASP A 63 -16.02 -16.59 -48.40
CA ASP A 63 -15.65 -17.30 -47.18
C ASP A 63 -14.40 -16.68 -46.54
N ASP A 64 -14.57 -16.03 -45.39
CA ASP A 64 -13.48 -15.80 -44.45
C ASP A 64 -13.75 -16.61 -43.18
N LYS A 65 -12.87 -17.58 -42.97
CA LYS A 65 -12.80 -18.43 -41.79
C LYS A 65 -12.82 -17.57 -40.53
N PRO A 66 -13.45 -18.02 -39.43
CA PRO A 66 -13.26 -17.35 -38.16
C PRO A 66 -11.77 -17.46 -37.79
N VAL A 67 -11.07 -16.33 -37.82
CA VAL A 67 -9.79 -16.17 -37.16
C VAL A 67 -10.09 -16.38 -35.68
N LYS A 68 -9.88 -17.62 -35.24
CA LYS A 68 -9.82 -17.96 -33.82
C LYS A 68 -8.63 -17.15 -33.32
N GLU A 69 -8.88 -16.00 -32.70
CA GLU A 69 -7.90 -15.34 -31.85
C GLU A 69 -7.43 -16.40 -30.86
N MET A 70 -6.28 -17.00 -31.15
CA MET A 70 -5.52 -17.73 -30.15
C MET A 70 -5.04 -16.65 -29.19
N VAL A 71 -5.88 -16.34 -28.20
CA VAL A 71 -5.45 -15.67 -26.98
C VAL A 71 -4.23 -16.44 -26.52
N ASP A 72 -3.09 -15.76 -26.49
CA ASP A 72 -1.78 -16.36 -26.26
C ASP A 72 -1.66 -16.72 -24.77
N THR A 73 -2.35 -17.78 -24.36
CA THR A 73 -2.42 -18.30 -22.98
C THR A 73 -1.05 -18.57 -22.36
N ARG A 74 0.03 -18.62 -23.17
CA ARG A 74 1.40 -18.86 -22.68
C ARG A 74 1.97 -17.67 -21.91
N CYS A 75 1.56 -16.44 -22.23
CA CYS A 75 2.12 -15.24 -21.60
C CYS A 75 1.66 -15.07 -20.13
N ASP A 76 0.45 -15.51 -19.84
CA ASP A 76 -0.14 -15.40 -18.50
C ASP A 76 0.49 -16.39 -17.52
N ASP A 77 0.83 -17.60 -17.98
CA ASP A 77 1.46 -18.63 -17.15
C ASP A 77 2.87 -18.20 -16.69
N ASP A 78 3.71 -17.66 -17.57
CA ASP A 78 5.04 -17.16 -17.21
C ASP A 78 4.96 -15.99 -16.21
N SER A 79 4.00 -15.08 -16.42
CA SER A 79 3.75 -13.95 -15.53
C SER A 79 3.25 -14.39 -14.15
N LEU A 80 2.43 -15.45 -14.08
CA LEU A 80 1.96 -16.02 -12.83
C LEU A 80 3.10 -16.71 -12.07
N VAL A 81 3.96 -17.45 -12.78
CA VAL A 81 5.15 -18.09 -12.19
C VAL A 81 6.08 -17.03 -11.59
N GLU A 82 6.33 -15.93 -12.29
CA GLU A 82 7.12 -14.81 -11.76
C GLU A 82 6.46 -14.17 -10.52
N LEU A 83 5.12 -14.01 -10.54
CA LEU A 83 4.37 -13.42 -9.44
C LEU A 83 4.43 -14.27 -8.15
N LEU A 84 4.49 -15.59 -8.31
CA LEU A 84 4.48 -16.57 -7.22
C LEU A 84 5.87 -17.10 -6.85
N TYR A 85 6.93 -16.59 -7.49
CA TYR A 85 8.30 -17.01 -7.20
C TYR A 85 8.76 -16.52 -5.82
N VAL A 86 9.20 -17.47 -4.99
CA VAL A 86 9.76 -17.22 -3.65
C VAL A 86 11.27 -17.41 -3.73
N ASP A 87 12.03 -16.32 -3.57
CA ASP A 87 13.49 -16.40 -3.56
C ASP A 87 14.00 -16.88 -2.19
N GLU A 88 14.62 -18.07 -2.20
CA GLU A 88 15.14 -18.74 -1.02
C GLU A 88 16.21 -17.92 -0.28
N GLN A 89 16.89 -16.98 -0.94
CA GLN A 89 17.86 -16.09 -0.30
C GLN A 89 17.22 -15.24 0.81
N PHE A 90 15.91 -14.99 0.71
CA PHE A 90 15.14 -14.23 1.71
C PHE A 90 14.29 -15.12 2.62
N ALA A 91 14.47 -16.45 2.59
CA ALA A 91 13.82 -17.38 3.51
C ALA A 91 14.01 -17.01 5.00
N PRO A 92 15.19 -16.53 5.46
CA PRO A 92 15.32 -16.07 6.84
C PRO A 92 14.38 -14.92 7.21
N LEU A 93 14.10 -14.02 6.27
CA LEU A 93 13.16 -12.92 6.49
C LEU A 93 11.71 -13.41 6.55
N LEU A 94 11.35 -14.42 5.74
CA LEU A 94 10.05 -15.08 5.83
C LEU A 94 9.86 -15.76 7.19
N VAL A 95 10.89 -16.45 7.69
CA VAL A 95 10.84 -17.06 9.03
C VAL A 95 10.59 -16.00 10.11
N LEU A 96 11.21 -14.82 10.00
CA LEU A 96 10.94 -13.72 10.93
C LEU A 96 9.52 -13.17 10.80
N LEU A 97 9.00 -13.03 9.57
CA LEU A 97 7.62 -12.62 9.33
C LEU A 97 6.62 -13.61 9.94
N GLU A 98 6.90 -14.90 9.87
CA GLU A 98 6.05 -15.95 10.42
C GLU A 98 6.02 -15.98 11.95
N GLN A 99 6.94 -15.30 12.64
CA GLN A 99 6.93 -15.20 14.11
C GLN A 99 5.87 -14.23 14.64
N PHE A 100 5.28 -13.38 13.81
CA PHE A 100 4.23 -12.47 14.24
C PHE A 100 2.90 -13.22 14.39
N SER A 101 2.17 -12.94 15.47
CA SER A 101 0.82 -13.48 15.68
C SER A 101 -0.21 -12.36 15.75
N PRO A 102 -1.40 -12.51 15.12
CA PRO A 102 -2.49 -11.57 15.29
C PRO A 102 -2.89 -11.45 16.77
N GLY A 103 -3.10 -10.21 17.25
CA GLY A 103 -3.49 -9.97 18.65
C GLY A 103 -2.36 -10.12 19.67
N GLU A 104 -1.10 -10.19 19.24
CA GLU A 104 0.04 -10.12 20.15
C GLU A 104 0.06 -8.82 20.97
N ASP A 105 0.58 -8.91 22.18
CA ASP A 105 0.82 -7.74 23.02
C ASP A 105 1.75 -6.75 22.31
N GLY A 106 1.42 -5.46 22.41
CA GLY A 106 2.12 -4.39 21.70
C GLY A 106 3.61 -4.32 22.03
N ILE A 107 4.04 -4.74 23.22
CA ILE A 107 5.46 -4.74 23.60
C ILE A 107 6.20 -5.87 22.88
N GLN A 108 5.64 -7.07 22.89
CA GLN A 108 6.23 -8.23 22.20
C GLN A 108 6.28 -8.00 20.69
N PHE A 109 5.19 -7.50 20.12
CA PHE A 109 5.10 -7.15 18.71
C PHE A 109 6.18 -6.13 18.32
N ASN A 110 6.31 -5.03 19.07
CA ASN A 110 7.32 -4.00 18.78
C ASN A 110 8.76 -4.52 18.92
N ARG A 111 9.03 -5.45 19.84
CA ARG A 111 10.34 -6.08 19.96
C ARG A 111 10.68 -6.92 18.72
N LYS A 112 9.72 -7.72 18.23
CA LYS A 112 9.87 -8.49 16.98
C LYS A 112 10.02 -7.57 15.78
N LEU A 113 9.23 -6.50 15.71
CA LEU A 113 9.30 -5.51 14.62
C LEU A 113 10.69 -4.88 14.53
N ARG A 114 11.28 -4.43 15.64
CA ARG A 114 12.64 -3.88 15.65
C ARG A 114 13.68 -4.91 15.19
N HIS A 115 13.53 -6.17 15.60
CA HIS A 115 14.41 -7.24 15.16
C HIS A 115 14.27 -7.51 13.66
N PHE A 116 13.03 -7.62 13.17
CA PHE A 116 12.70 -7.77 11.77
C PHE A 116 13.33 -6.65 10.92
N GLU A 117 13.10 -5.39 11.28
CA GLU A 117 13.69 -4.24 10.58
C GLU A 117 15.22 -4.32 10.55
N THR A 118 15.84 -4.63 11.70
CA THR A 118 17.30 -4.78 11.82
C THR A 118 17.83 -5.83 10.85
N THR A 119 17.18 -6.99 10.80
CA THR A 119 17.58 -8.06 9.89
C THR A 119 17.35 -7.69 8.43
N VAL A 120 16.23 -7.03 8.10
CA VAL A 120 15.95 -6.56 6.73
C VAL A 120 17.07 -5.64 6.24
N THR A 121 17.52 -4.67 7.04
CA THR A 121 18.61 -3.76 6.63
C THR A 121 19.95 -4.47 6.49
N ASN A 122 20.22 -5.51 7.28
CA ASN A 122 21.45 -6.26 7.16
C ASN A 122 21.49 -7.15 5.90
N ILE A 123 20.33 -7.72 5.52
CA ILE A 123 20.22 -8.62 4.36
C ILE A 123 19.99 -7.83 3.06
N CYS A 124 19.35 -6.66 3.14
CA CYS A 124 19.01 -5.78 2.04
C CYS A 124 19.72 -4.43 2.22
N PRO A 125 21.01 -4.32 1.85
CA PRO A 125 21.78 -3.08 1.99
C PRO A 125 21.33 -1.99 1.01
N ASP A 126 20.67 -2.38 -0.08
CA ASP A 126 20.26 -1.52 -1.19
C ASP A 126 18.78 -1.72 -1.57
N GLU A 127 18.21 -0.73 -2.25
CA GLU A 127 16.81 -0.69 -2.66
C GLU A 127 16.40 -1.83 -3.60
N PRO A 128 17.17 -2.21 -4.63
CA PRO A 128 16.87 -3.38 -5.46
C PRO A 128 16.72 -4.66 -4.66
N ARG A 129 17.63 -4.91 -3.72
CA ARG A 129 17.59 -6.09 -2.86
C ARG A 129 16.40 -6.07 -1.91
N LEU A 130 16.02 -4.90 -1.42
CA LEU A 130 14.79 -4.71 -0.63
C LEU A 130 13.53 -5.01 -1.47
N HIS A 131 13.51 -4.60 -2.74
CA HIS A 131 12.40 -4.91 -3.65
C HIS A 131 12.27 -6.41 -3.90
N GLN A 132 13.38 -7.13 -4.10
CA GLN A 132 13.38 -8.59 -4.25
C GLN A 132 12.88 -9.31 -2.98
N ALA A 133 13.29 -8.84 -1.80
CA ALA A 133 12.79 -9.37 -0.53
C ALA A 133 11.27 -9.19 -0.40
N PHE A 134 10.74 -8.02 -0.75
CA PHE A 134 9.30 -7.75 -0.70
C PHE A 134 8.51 -8.48 -1.79
N ALA A 135 9.11 -8.72 -2.97
CA ALA A 135 8.52 -9.60 -3.98
C ALA A 135 8.40 -11.03 -3.46
N THR A 136 9.38 -11.51 -2.69
CA THR A 136 9.33 -12.81 -2.01
C THR A 136 8.23 -12.86 -0.95
N PHE A 137 8.06 -11.79 -0.14
CA PHE A 137 6.95 -11.69 0.79
C PHE A 137 5.59 -11.69 0.10
N ARG A 138 5.46 -10.98 -1.03
CA ARG A 138 4.26 -10.99 -1.87
C ARG A 138 3.94 -12.40 -2.34
N ALA A 139 4.90 -13.09 -2.94
CA ALA A 139 4.71 -14.45 -3.44
C ALA A 139 4.26 -15.42 -2.34
N ALA A 140 4.88 -15.35 -1.15
CA ALA A 140 4.49 -16.16 -0.01
C ALA A 140 3.08 -15.79 0.53
N ALA A 141 2.74 -14.50 0.58
CA ALA A 141 1.43 -14.02 0.99
C ALA A 141 0.31 -14.45 0.05
N LEU A 142 0.56 -14.46 -1.27
CA LEU A 142 -0.40 -14.96 -2.25
C LEU A 142 -0.68 -16.45 -2.07
N GLN A 143 0.32 -17.24 -1.67
CA GLN A 143 0.19 -18.67 -1.45
C GLN A 143 -0.40 -19.05 -0.08
N SER A 144 -0.33 -18.15 0.92
CA SER A 144 -0.71 -18.43 2.30
C SER A 144 -1.53 -17.30 2.91
N SER A 145 -2.78 -17.60 3.27
CA SER A 145 -3.68 -16.66 3.97
C SER A 145 -3.18 -16.23 5.35
N VAL A 146 -2.34 -17.07 5.98
CA VAL A 146 -1.70 -16.76 7.27
C VAL A 146 -0.59 -15.73 7.06
N THR A 147 0.27 -15.96 6.07
CA THR A 147 1.37 -15.06 5.72
C THR A 147 0.83 -13.71 5.23
N SER A 148 -0.25 -13.71 4.45
CA SER A 148 -0.98 -12.51 4.05
C SER A 148 -1.37 -11.63 5.24
N ARG A 149 -2.05 -12.20 6.24
CA ARG A 149 -2.47 -11.47 7.45
C ARG A 149 -1.28 -10.91 8.24
N LYS A 150 -0.23 -11.71 8.40
CA LYS A 150 0.99 -11.28 9.10
C LYS A 150 1.69 -10.14 8.36
N LEU A 151 1.79 -10.22 7.04
CA LEU A 151 2.37 -9.17 6.21
C LEU A 151 1.56 -7.87 6.28
N ALA A 152 0.23 -7.95 6.27
CA ALA A 152 -0.63 -6.79 6.47
C ALA A 152 -0.38 -6.11 7.82
N ALA A 153 -0.37 -6.87 8.92
CA ALA A 153 -0.18 -6.34 10.27
C ALA A 153 1.22 -5.73 10.49
N VAL A 154 2.28 -6.41 10.04
CA VAL A 154 3.66 -5.89 10.07
C VAL A 154 3.76 -4.63 9.20
N GLY A 155 3.18 -4.66 7.99
CA GLY A 155 3.15 -3.53 7.09
C GLY A 155 2.43 -2.31 7.65
N ALA A 156 1.28 -2.51 8.30
CA ALA A 156 0.50 -1.45 8.93
C ALA A 156 1.27 -0.75 10.06
N SER A 157 2.23 -1.47 10.67
CA SER A 157 3.09 -0.98 11.74
C SER A 157 4.29 -0.17 11.26
N PHE A 158 4.52 -0.04 9.95
CA PHE A 158 5.53 0.86 9.42
C PHE A 158 5.12 2.32 9.61
N THR A 159 5.61 2.93 10.69
CA THR A 159 5.29 4.30 11.14
C THR A 159 6.18 5.37 10.49
N ARG A 160 6.17 6.57 11.06
CA ARG A 160 6.83 7.79 10.53
C ARG A 160 8.36 7.77 10.57
N GLN A 161 8.99 6.77 11.19
CA GLN A 161 10.45 6.70 11.22
C GLN A 161 10.98 6.56 9.79
N GLN A 162 12.04 7.28 9.42
CA GLN A 162 12.56 7.33 8.05
C GLN A 162 12.78 5.94 7.44
N ARG A 163 13.34 5.01 8.23
CA ARG A 163 13.53 3.62 7.83
C ARG A 163 12.21 2.92 7.52
N GLN A 164 11.21 3.09 8.37
CA GLN A 164 9.88 2.51 8.19
C GLN A 164 9.14 3.13 7.00
N GLN A 165 9.41 4.40 6.66
CA GLN A 165 8.88 5.01 5.44
C GLN A 165 9.39 4.32 4.17
N LEU A 166 10.67 3.92 4.13
CA LEU A 166 11.21 3.13 3.02
C LEU A 166 10.51 1.77 2.92
N LEU A 167 10.42 1.04 4.03
CA LEU A 167 9.72 -0.26 4.07
C LEU A 167 8.25 -0.15 3.65
N ARG A 168 7.57 0.91 4.10
CA ARG A 168 6.20 1.22 3.72
C ARG A 168 6.07 1.53 2.23
N ALA A 169 6.98 2.32 1.68
CA ALA A 169 6.99 2.64 0.25
C ALA A 169 7.20 1.37 -0.58
N THR A 170 8.16 0.52 -0.20
CA THR A 170 8.39 -0.77 -0.86
C THR A 170 7.18 -1.69 -0.75
N LEU A 171 6.53 -1.76 0.42
CA LEU A 171 5.29 -2.54 0.60
C LEU A 171 4.20 -2.06 -0.36
N LEU A 172 3.96 -0.75 -0.41
CA LEU A 172 2.91 -0.18 -1.27
C LEU A 172 3.22 -0.39 -2.75
N ASN A 173 4.47 -0.24 -3.18
CA ASN A 173 4.85 -0.32 -4.59
C ASN A 173 5.00 -1.76 -5.07
N VAL A 174 5.78 -2.59 -4.36
CA VAL A 174 6.13 -3.95 -4.80
C VAL A 174 5.02 -4.94 -4.48
N VAL A 175 4.46 -4.86 -3.27
CA VAL A 175 3.45 -5.81 -2.80
C VAL A 175 2.07 -5.35 -3.23
N MET A 176 1.61 -4.17 -2.80
CA MET A 176 0.23 -3.77 -3.04
C MET A 176 -0.02 -3.44 -4.52
N GLN A 177 0.72 -2.48 -5.07
CA GLN A 177 0.58 -2.08 -6.46
C GLN A 177 1.08 -3.17 -7.41
N GLY A 178 2.23 -3.79 -7.14
CA GLY A 178 2.77 -4.86 -7.98
C GLY A 178 1.92 -6.13 -8.06
N THR A 179 1.10 -6.42 -7.03
CA THR A 179 0.07 -7.48 -7.13
C THR A 179 -1.12 -7.00 -7.93
N PHE A 180 -1.59 -5.77 -7.66
CA PHE A 180 -2.78 -5.21 -8.29
C PHE A 180 -2.63 -5.01 -9.81
N THR A 181 -1.44 -4.66 -10.29
CA THR A 181 -1.18 -4.58 -11.74
C THR A 181 -1.27 -5.92 -12.47
N LYS A 182 -1.37 -7.03 -11.73
CA LYS A 182 -1.55 -8.40 -12.23
C LYS A 182 -2.91 -8.98 -11.83
N LEU A 183 -3.88 -8.13 -11.48
CA LEU A 183 -5.23 -8.54 -11.07
C LEU A 183 -5.90 -9.45 -12.11
N ASP A 184 -5.76 -9.11 -13.38
CA ASP A 184 -6.33 -9.84 -14.51
C ASP A 184 -5.78 -11.27 -14.65
N ILE A 185 -4.53 -11.49 -14.25
CA ILE A 185 -3.90 -12.82 -14.16
C ILE A 185 -4.46 -13.57 -12.96
N LEU A 186 -4.58 -12.89 -11.80
CA LEU A 186 -5.13 -13.49 -10.59
C LEU A 186 -6.57 -13.98 -10.78
N GLU A 187 -7.40 -13.20 -11.48
CA GLU A 187 -8.79 -13.53 -11.84
C GLU A 187 -8.91 -14.84 -12.65
N ARG A 188 -7.96 -15.08 -13.57
CA ARG A 188 -7.94 -16.25 -14.45
C ARG A 188 -7.21 -17.45 -13.86
N SER A 189 -6.49 -17.25 -12.75
CA SER A 189 -5.66 -18.27 -12.10
C SER A 189 -6.39 -19.01 -10.97
N ASN A 190 -5.65 -19.58 -10.01
CA ASN A 190 -6.25 -20.21 -8.84
C ASN A 190 -6.93 -19.14 -7.95
N PRO A 191 -8.23 -19.29 -7.63
CA PRO A 191 -8.99 -18.30 -6.86
C PRO A 191 -8.43 -18.05 -5.45
N ILE A 192 -7.63 -18.97 -4.90
CA ILE A 192 -6.91 -18.76 -3.63
C ILE A 192 -6.00 -17.53 -3.71
N TYR A 193 -5.33 -17.30 -4.83
CA TYR A 193 -4.40 -16.17 -4.98
C TYR A 193 -5.16 -14.84 -4.98
N LEU A 194 -6.29 -14.78 -5.68
CA LEU A 194 -7.18 -13.61 -5.68
C LEU A 194 -7.74 -13.32 -4.28
N ILE A 195 -8.20 -14.36 -3.57
CA ILE A 195 -8.68 -14.26 -2.18
C ILE A 195 -7.58 -13.71 -1.28
N ASN A 196 -6.38 -14.28 -1.33
CA ASN A 196 -5.27 -13.86 -0.48
C ASN A 196 -4.80 -12.44 -0.82
N ALA A 197 -4.74 -12.06 -2.10
CA ALA A 197 -4.44 -10.69 -2.53
C ALA A 197 -5.47 -9.69 -1.98
N THR A 198 -6.75 -10.05 -2.04
CA THR A 198 -7.85 -9.21 -1.53
C THR A 198 -7.76 -9.08 -0.01
N ASN A 199 -7.52 -10.18 0.70
CA ASN A 199 -7.36 -10.18 2.16
C ASN A 199 -6.15 -9.33 2.57
N LEU A 200 -5.00 -9.50 1.92
CA LEU A 200 -3.80 -8.68 2.17
C LEU A 200 -4.10 -7.18 2.05
N MET A 201 -4.78 -6.79 0.97
CA MET A 201 -5.14 -5.39 0.73
C MET A 201 -6.17 -4.88 1.73
N GLY A 202 -7.20 -5.67 2.03
CA GLY A 202 -8.28 -5.36 2.95
C GLY A 202 -7.77 -5.18 4.37
N ASP A 203 -7.02 -6.16 4.89
CA ASP A 203 -6.44 -6.15 6.23
C ASP A 203 -5.49 -4.95 6.40
N TYR A 204 -4.63 -4.71 5.42
CA TYR A 204 -3.75 -3.54 5.45
C TYR A 204 -4.55 -2.24 5.41
N PHE A 205 -5.58 -2.12 4.57
CA PHE A 205 -6.42 -0.91 4.52
C PHE A 205 -7.22 -0.69 5.82
N ALA A 206 -7.61 -1.76 6.49
CA ALA A 206 -8.33 -1.72 7.76
C ALA A 206 -7.43 -1.19 8.89
N GLU A 207 -6.17 -1.59 8.94
CA GLU A 207 -5.24 -1.27 10.03
C GLU A 207 -4.35 -0.06 9.75
N ALA A 208 -3.80 0.05 8.54
CA ALA A 208 -2.79 1.06 8.23
C ALA A 208 -3.36 2.47 8.33
N ARG A 209 -2.59 3.36 8.95
CA ARG A 209 -2.88 4.78 9.05
C ARG A 209 -1.74 5.61 8.47
N LEU A 210 -2.11 6.72 7.85
CA LEU A 210 -1.19 7.79 7.51
C LEU A 210 -0.74 8.48 8.79
N CYS A 211 0.29 9.31 8.65
CA CYS A 211 0.81 10.15 9.72
C CYS A 211 -0.31 10.86 10.48
N ASN A 212 -1.24 11.49 9.78
CA ASN A 212 -2.37 12.23 10.34
C ASN A 212 -3.49 11.36 10.94
N GLY A 213 -3.33 10.04 11.00
CA GLY A 213 -4.34 9.11 11.49
C GLY A 213 -5.42 8.75 10.46
N ASN A 214 -5.34 9.27 9.23
CA ASN A 214 -6.31 8.93 8.18
C ASN A 214 -6.00 7.58 7.53
N LYS A 215 -7.00 6.99 6.88
CA LYS A 215 -6.80 5.78 6.07
C LYS A 215 -5.93 6.07 4.85
N VAL A 216 -5.31 5.03 4.32
CA VAL A 216 -4.50 5.08 3.09
C VAL A 216 -5.42 5.08 1.86
N HIS A 217 -6.12 6.19 1.61
CA HIS A 217 -7.21 6.26 0.63
C HIS A 217 -6.85 5.86 -0.81
N ILE A 218 -5.57 5.94 -1.19
CA ILE A 218 -5.10 5.47 -2.51
C ILE A 218 -5.40 3.99 -2.76
N LEU A 219 -5.54 3.18 -1.71
CA LEU A 219 -5.85 1.75 -1.82
C LEU A 219 -7.36 1.46 -1.94
N ALA A 220 -8.24 2.43 -1.73
CA ALA A 220 -9.68 2.21 -1.75
C ALA A 220 -10.18 1.77 -3.13
N SER A 221 -9.71 2.40 -4.21
CA SER A 221 -10.10 2.03 -5.58
C SER A 221 -9.59 0.63 -5.96
N PRO A 222 -8.30 0.30 -5.78
CA PRO A 222 -7.81 -1.07 -5.96
C PRO A 222 -8.60 -2.12 -5.15
N LEU A 223 -8.90 -1.84 -3.89
CA LEU A 223 -9.66 -2.77 -3.03
C LEU A 223 -11.07 -3.02 -3.57
N VAL A 224 -11.77 -1.99 -4.05
CA VAL A 224 -13.08 -2.15 -4.69
C VAL A 224 -12.99 -3.01 -5.95
N GLN A 225 -11.91 -2.88 -6.73
CA GLN A 225 -11.70 -3.73 -7.91
C GLN A 225 -11.47 -5.19 -7.54
N TYR A 226 -10.67 -5.46 -6.50
CA TYR A 226 -10.55 -6.82 -5.94
C TYR A 226 -11.91 -7.39 -5.47
N MET A 227 -12.73 -6.59 -4.78
CA MET A 227 -14.07 -7.03 -4.37
C MET A 227 -14.98 -7.34 -5.56
N ARG A 228 -14.90 -6.57 -6.65
CA ARG A 228 -15.61 -6.85 -7.90
C ARG A 228 -15.11 -8.13 -8.56
N ALA A 229 -13.81 -8.36 -8.58
CA ALA A 229 -13.19 -9.57 -9.09
C ALA A 229 -13.66 -10.82 -8.30
N LEU A 230 -13.71 -10.74 -6.97
CA LEU A 230 -14.24 -11.81 -6.12
C LEU A 230 -15.73 -12.08 -6.39
N LEU A 231 -16.53 -11.03 -6.59
CA LEU A 231 -17.96 -11.16 -6.93
C LEU A 231 -18.17 -11.83 -8.29
N ALA A 232 -17.32 -11.51 -9.27
CA ALA A 232 -17.37 -12.08 -10.61
C ALA A 232 -16.78 -13.49 -10.69
N SER A 233 -16.05 -13.94 -9.66
CA SER A 233 -15.51 -15.29 -9.58
C SER A 233 -16.61 -16.32 -9.37
N ASP A 234 -16.53 -17.45 -10.07
CA ASP A 234 -17.45 -18.57 -9.88
C ASP A 234 -17.11 -19.47 -8.66
N ASP A 235 -16.08 -19.12 -7.87
CA ASP A 235 -15.64 -19.91 -6.72
C ASP A 235 -16.40 -19.51 -5.43
N LEU A 236 -17.08 -20.49 -4.81
CA LEU A 236 -17.79 -20.30 -3.53
C LEU A 236 -16.91 -19.76 -2.40
N ARG A 237 -15.62 -20.06 -2.39
CA ARG A 237 -14.66 -19.53 -1.41
C ARG A 237 -14.44 -18.03 -1.60
N ALA A 238 -14.45 -17.54 -2.84
CA ALA A 238 -14.34 -16.12 -3.14
C ALA A 238 -15.55 -15.36 -2.58
N HIS A 239 -16.77 -15.88 -2.80
CA HIS A 239 -18.00 -15.29 -2.25
C HIS A 239 -18.04 -15.33 -0.73
N ARG A 240 -17.61 -16.44 -0.11
CA ARG A 240 -17.49 -16.55 1.36
C ARG A 240 -16.48 -15.55 1.92
N SER A 241 -15.34 -15.38 1.24
CA SER A 241 -14.32 -14.41 1.65
C SER A 241 -14.87 -13.00 1.60
N LEU A 242 -15.62 -12.64 0.56
CA LEU A 242 -16.26 -11.33 0.46
C LEU A 242 -17.24 -11.06 1.61
N ALA A 243 -18.01 -12.06 2.04
CA ALA A 243 -18.94 -11.91 3.16
C ALA A 243 -18.24 -11.63 4.50
N THR A 244 -16.93 -11.83 4.58
CA THR A 244 -16.12 -11.55 5.78
C THR A 244 -15.30 -10.26 5.70
N GLN A 245 -15.27 -9.60 4.54
CA GLN A 245 -14.63 -8.30 4.31
C GLN A 245 -15.55 -7.15 4.74
#